data_AF-A0A2G2LHC1-F1
#
_entry.id   AF-A0A2G2LHC1-F1
#
_cell.length_a   1.000
_cell.length_b   1.000
_cell.length_c   1.000
_cell.angle_alpha   90.00
_cell.angle_beta   90.00
_cell.angle_gamma   90.00
#
_symmetry.space_group_name_H-M   'P 1'
#
loop_
_entity.id
_entity.type
_entity.pdbx_description
1 polymer ?
#
loop_
_entity_poly.entity_id
_entity_poly.type
_entity_poly.pdbx_seq_one_letter_code
_entity_poly.pdbx_strand_id
1 'polypeptide(L)'
;MGLSGKGRLISACIEKQFPAPERINEIKENTMNIFERASRKKLRFPSPVGALSAEQLWDLPLLVRGAARADLDGIARGINNELKAVSDESFVEVSNDPKRVELQLALDITKHVIASKQADVTAIEIREAKRSERVALLSALANKKDAAIQNMSEDEINAKLAAL
;
A
#
# COMPACT_ATOMS: atom_id res chain seq x y z
N MET A 1 -28.70 -62.82 -10.53
CA MET A 1 -27.26 -62.50 -10.72
C MET A 1 -27.15 -61.00 -10.89
N GLY A 2 -26.80 -60.29 -9.80
CA GLY A 2 -26.95 -58.84 -9.67
C GLY A 2 -25.79 -58.08 -10.30
N LEU A 3 -26.14 -57.11 -11.14
CA LEU A 3 -25.26 -56.10 -11.72
C LEU A 3 -24.82 -55.13 -10.61
N SER A 4 -23.58 -55.23 -10.11
CA SER A 4 -22.99 -54.24 -9.23
C SER A 4 -21.51 -54.10 -9.55
N GLY A 5 -21.14 -53.07 -10.29
CA GLY A 5 -19.73 -52.85 -10.64
C GLY A 5 -19.38 -51.56 -11.38
N LYS A 6 -20.33 -50.69 -11.74
CA LYS A 6 -20.04 -49.50 -12.55
C LYS A 6 -20.15 -48.14 -11.82
N GLY A 7 -20.55 -48.11 -10.55
CA GLY A 7 -20.69 -46.86 -9.79
C GLY A 7 -19.41 -46.30 -9.17
N ARG A 8 -18.28 -47.03 -9.17
CA ARG A 8 -17.11 -46.70 -8.35
C ARG A 8 -15.94 -46.05 -9.11
N LEU A 9 -16.03 -45.91 -10.43
CA LEU A 9 -14.95 -45.35 -11.26
C LEU A 9 -15.20 -43.91 -11.71
N ILE A 10 -16.44 -43.40 -11.65
CA ILE A 10 -16.72 -42.00 -12.00
C ILE A 10 -16.38 -41.06 -10.83
N SER A 11 -16.45 -41.54 -9.58
CA SER A 11 -16.14 -40.74 -8.40
C SER A 11 -14.65 -40.38 -8.26
N ALA A 12 -13.74 -41.22 -8.77
CA ALA A 12 -12.30 -41.01 -8.61
C ALA A 12 -11.67 -40.04 -9.64
N CYS A 13 -12.37 -39.74 -10.73
CA CYS A 13 -11.87 -38.82 -11.77
C CYS A 13 -12.31 -37.35 -11.58
N ILE A 14 -13.37 -37.08 -10.82
CA ILE A 14 -13.88 -35.70 -10.63
C ILE A 14 -13.16 -34.99 -9.47
N GLU A 15 -12.58 -35.74 -8.53
CA GLU A 15 -11.93 -35.19 -7.33
C GLU A 15 -10.53 -34.57 -7.61
N LYS A 16 -10.01 -34.72 -8.84
CA LYS A 16 -8.76 -34.05 -9.25
C LYS A 16 -8.94 -32.66 -9.86
N GLN A 17 -10.18 -32.21 -10.10
CA GLN A 17 -10.44 -30.97 -10.84
C GLN A 17 -11.16 -29.88 -10.03
N PHE A 18 -11.68 -30.18 -8.84
CA PHE A 18 -12.38 -29.18 -8.02
C PHE A 18 -11.68 -29.03 -6.66
N PRO A 19 -11.13 -27.84 -6.32
CA PRO A 19 -10.55 -27.61 -5.01
C PRO A 19 -11.61 -27.77 -3.93
N ALA A 20 -11.27 -28.48 -2.85
CA ALA A 20 -12.13 -28.66 -1.68
C ALA A 20 -12.72 -27.32 -1.18
N PRO A 21 -13.93 -27.29 -0.60
CA PRO A 21 -14.58 -26.05 -0.17
C PRO A 21 -13.73 -25.22 0.81
N GLU A 22 -12.91 -25.88 1.63
CA GLU A 22 -11.92 -25.24 2.51
C GLU A 22 -10.85 -24.46 1.71
N ARG A 23 -10.32 -25.04 0.63
CA ARG A 23 -9.39 -24.35 -0.28
C ARG A 23 -10.06 -23.19 -1.01
N ILE A 24 -11.35 -23.27 -1.36
CA ILE A 24 -12.04 -22.17 -2.04
C ILE A 24 -12.15 -20.94 -1.12
N ASN A 25 -12.40 -21.16 0.18
CA ASN A 25 -12.42 -20.09 1.17
C ASN A 25 -11.01 -19.52 1.41
N GLU A 26 -9.99 -20.38 1.46
CA GLU A 26 -8.58 -19.97 1.60
C GLU A 26 -8.09 -19.14 0.38
N ILE A 27 -8.44 -19.55 -0.84
CA ILE A 27 -8.14 -18.81 -2.08
C ILE A 27 -8.91 -17.48 -2.11
N LYS A 28 -10.19 -17.46 -1.70
CA LYS A 28 -10.96 -16.21 -1.57
C LYS A 28 -10.34 -15.28 -0.53
N GLU A 29 -9.94 -15.78 0.63
CA GLU A 29 -9.29 -14.97 1.67
C GLU A 29 -7.93 -14.42 1.24
N ASN A 30 -7.20 -15.13 0.39
CA ASN A 30 -5.93 -14.62 -0.14
C ASN A 30 -6.12 -13.61 -1.29
N THR A 31 -7.30 -13.60 -1.93
CA THR A 31 -7.65 -12.66 -3.01
C THR A 31 -8.46 -11.45 -2.51
N MET A 32 -9.05 -11.54 -1.32
CA MET A 32 -9.79 -10.44 -0.69
C MET A 32 -8.86 -9.32 -0.24
N ASN A 33 -9.31 -8.08 -0.40
CA ASN A 33 -8.58 -6.89 0.02
C ASN A 33 -8.22 -6.99 1.52
N ILE A 34 -6.97 -6.71 1.86
CA ILE A 34 -6.45 -6.79 3.24
C ILE A 34 -7.30 -5.96 4.23
N PHE A 35 -7.84 -4.83 3.80
CA PHE A 35 -8.71 -3.96 4.62
C PHE A 35 -10.11 -4.52 4.78
N GLU A 36 -10.64 -5.21 3.77
CA GLU A 36 -11.94 -5.87 3.86
C GLU A 36 -11.90 -6.98 4.90
N ARG A 37 -10.84 -7.79 4.88
CA ARG A 37 -10.60 -8.84 5.87
C ARG A 37 -10.47 -8.26 7.27
N ALA A 38 -9.70 -7.17 7.42
CA ALA A 38 -9.54 -6.48 8.70
C ALA A 38 -10.86 -5.97 9.27
N SER A 39 -11.69 -5.38 8.40
CA SER A 39 -12.97 -4.77 8.77
C SER A 39 -13.98 -5.83 9.19
N ARG A 40 -14.09 -6.93 8.44
CA ARG A 40 -14.95 -8.08 8.80
C ARG A 40 -14.54 -8.70 10.13
N LYS A 41 -13.24 -8.80 10.40
CA LYS A 41 -12.70 -9.32 11.68
C LYS A 41 -12.69 -8.30 12.81
N LYS A 42 -12.99 -7.02 12.55
CA LYS A 42 -12.89 -5.91 13.52
C LYS A 42 -11.52 -5.86 14.19
N LEU A 43 -10.46 -6.00 13.39
CA LEU A 43 -9.08 -6.08 13.87
C LEU A 43 -8.71 -4.83 14.68
N ARG A 44 -8.03 -5.04 15.81
CA ARG A 44 -7.56 -3.99 16.71
C ARG A 44 -6.05 -4.02 16.81
N PHE A 45 -5.43 -2.86 16.66
CA PHE A 45 -3.98 -2.71 16.66
C PHE A 45 -3.53 -2.21 18.04
N PRO A 46 -2.64 -2.92 18.74
CA PRO A 46 -2.11 -2.46 20.01
C PRO A 46 -1.24 -1.21 19.79
N SER A 47 -1.51 -0.15 20.55
CA SER A 47 -0.69 1.07 20.52
C SER A 47 -0.52 1.65 21.93
N PRO A 48 0.49 2.52 22.17
CA PRO A 48 0.69 3.18 23.46
C PRO A 48 -0.50 4.02 23.94
N VAL A 49 -1.38 4.44 23.02
CA VAL A 49 -2.55 5.29 23.30
C VAL A 49 -3.84 4.44 23.44
N GLY A 50 -3.74 3.13 23.24
CA GLY A 50 -4.86 2.19 23.28
C GLY A 50 -5.01 1.38 21.99
N ALA A 51 -6.06 0.56 21.92
CA ALA A 51 -6.35 -0.26 20.76
C ALA A 51 -6.93 0.58 19.61
N LEU A 52 -6.24 0.60 18.47
CA LEU A 52 -6.64 1.38 17.29
C LEU A 52 -7.38 0.53 16.25
N SER A 53 -8.22 1.17 15.44
CA SER A 53 -8.83 0.57 14.23
C SER A 53 -7.93 0.73 13.00
N ALA A 54 -8.23 0.00 11.93
CA ALA A 54 -7.53 0.15 10.65
C ALA A 54 -7.66 1.57 10.06
N GLU A 55 -8.78 2.26 10.31
CA GLU A 55 -9.02 3.64 9.88
C GLU A 55 -8.10 4.61 10.64
N GLN A 56 -7.99 4.44 11.97
CA GLN A 56 -7.17 5.31 12.81
C GLN A 56 -5.68 5.23 12.49
N LEU A 57 -5.21 4.15 11.84
CA LEU A 57 -3.83 4.07 11.35
C LEU A 57 -3.52 5.15 10.31
N TRP A 58 -4.52 5.61 9.55
CA TRP A 58 -4.33 6.67 8.55
C TRP A 58 -4.11 8.05 9.17
N ASP A 59 -4.58 8.26 10.40
CA ASP A 59 -4.36 9.52 11.13
C ASP A 59 -2.99 9.55 11.81
N LEU A 60 -2.31 8.40 11.89
CA LEU A 60 -1.02 8.32 12.56
C LEU A 60 0.12 8.87 11.70
N PRO A 61 1.12 9.51 12.33
CA PRO A 61 2.38 9.85 11.70
C PRO A 61 3.23 8.59 11.40
N LEU A 62 4.12 8.71 10.40
CA LEU A 62 5.07 7.64 10.06
C LEU A 62 6.05 7.37 11.21
N LEU A 63 6.58 8.44 11.80
CA LEU A 63 7.52 8.43 12.91
C LEU A 63 7.25 9.64 13.80
N VAL A 64 7.21 9.48 15.12
CA VAL A 64 7.21 10.60 16.08
C VAL A 64 8.48 10.54 16.89
N ARG A 65 8.97 11.72 17.27
CA ARG A 65 9.97 11.86 18.31
C ARG A 65 9.24 12.04 19.65
N GLY A 66 8.95 10.95 20.35
CA GLY A 66 8.41 10.98 21.73
C GLY A 66 7.54 9.78 22.09
N ALA A 67 7.74 9.25 23.30
CA ALA A 67 7.11 8.02 23.79
C ALA A 67 5.59 8.10 24.07
N ALA A 68 5.00 9.30 24.06
CA ALA A 68 3.60 9.54 24.40
C ALA A 68 2.64 9.51 23.20
N ARG A 69 3.13 9.26 21.98
CA ARG A 69 2.31 9.19 20.77
C ARG A 69 2.47 7.83 20.08
N ALA A 70 1.40 7.39 19.42
CA ALA A 70 1.41 6.17 18.64
C ALA A 70 1.98 6.45 17.25
N ASP A 71 2.90 5.58 16.82
CA ASP A 71 3.59 5.69 15.54
C ASP A 71 3.35 4.42 14.72
N LEU A 72 3.24 4.57 13.41
CA LEU A 72 3.07 3.42 12.50
C LEU A 72 4.23 2.43 12.60
N ASP A 73 5.45 2.93 12.71
CA ASP A 73 6.66 2.12 12.86
C ASP A 73 6.72 1.40 14.22
N GLY A 74 6.29 2.05 15.30
CA GLY A 74 6.18 1.42 16.62
C GLY A 74 5.18 0.27 16.65
N ILE A 75 4.01 0.48 16.04
CA ILE A 75 2.96 -0.54 15.91
C ILE A 75 3.46 -1.71 15.05
N ALA A 76 4.08 -1.43 13.91
CA ALA A 76 4.63 -2.46 13.02
C ALA A 76 5.68 -3.33 13.72
N ARG A 77 6.58 -2.73 14.50
CA ARG A 77 7.56 -3.47 15.31
C ARG A 77 6.91 -4.33 16.38
N GLY A 78 5.91 -3.81 17.08
CA GLY A 78 5.16 -4.56 18.10
C GLY A 78 4.54 -5.83 17.51
N ILE A 79 3.81 -5.68 16.41
CA ILE A 79 3.17 -6.81 15.70
C ILE A 79 4.22 -7.80 15.19
N ASN A 80 5.33 -7.33 14.64
CA ASN A 80 6.39 -8.21 14.14
C ASN A 80 7.08 -9.00 15.27
N ASN A 81 7.23 -8.41 16.44
CA ASN A 81 7.77 -9.12 17.61
C ASN A 81 6.79 -10.18 18.11
N GLU A 82 5.49 -9.88 18.17
CA GLU A 82 4.46 -10.87 18.50
C GLU A 82 4.42 -12.01 17.48
N LEU A 83 4.56 -11.71 16.19
CA LEU A 83 4.59 -12.71 15.13
C LEU A 83 5.77 -13.68 15.28
N LYS A 84 6.94 -13.16 15.66
CA LYS A 84 8.14 -13.98 15.94
C LYS A 84 7.97 -14.84 17.19
N ALA A 85 7.41 -14.27 18.26
CA ALA A 85 7.15 -15.02 19.48
C ALA A 85 6.23 -16.23 19.21
N VAL A 86 5.18 -16.04 18.39
CA VAL A 86 4.27 -17.13 18.00
C VAL A 86 4.95 -18.18 17.11
N SER A 87 5.96 -17.81 16.30
CA SER A 87 6.69 -18.79 15.48
C SER A 87 7.69 -19.64 16.26
N ASP A 88 8.18 -19.15 17.41
CA ASP A 88 9.23 -19.81 18.19
C ASP A 88 8.68 -20.88 19.16
N GLU A 89 7.37 -20.88 19.43
CA GLU A 89 6.75 -21.74 20.47
C GLU A 89 6.43 -23.19 20.00
N SER A 90 6.52 -23.52 18.72
CA SER A 90 6.21 -24.89 18.24
C SER A 90 7.22 -25.44 17.22
N PHE A 91 8.03 -26.41 17.66
CA PHE A 91 8.90 -27.22 16.80
C PHE A 91 8.29 -28.58 16.43
N VAL A 92 7.14 -28.94 17.00
CA VAL A 92 6.55 -30.29 16.91
C VAL A 92 5.18 -30.26 16.22
N GLU A 93 4.40 -29.19 16.37
CA GLU A 93 3.11 -29.04 15.69
C GLU A 93 3.13 -27.81 14.79
N VAL A 94 3.14 -28.03 13.47
CA VAL A 94 2.85 -26.96 12.50
C VAL A 94 1.35 -26.71 12.51
N SER A 95 0.83 -26.15 13.60
CA SER A 95 -0.56 -25.70 13.67
C SER A 95 -0.68 -24.38 12.89
N ASN A 96 -1.67 -24.33 12.00
CA ASN A 96 -2.08 -23.07 11.36
C ASN A 96 -2.77 -22.20 12.41
N ASP A 97 -1.98 -21.54 13.27
CA ASP A 97 -2.54 -20.75 14.35
C ASP A 97 -3.32 -19.57 13.79
N PRO A 98 -4.63 -19.45 14.13
CA PRO A 98 -5.46 -18.35 13.64
C PRO A 98 -4.89 -16.99 14.06
N LYS A 99 -4.20 -16.94 15.22
CA LYS A 99 -3.51 -15.76 15.73
C LYS A 99 -2.38 -15.30 14.79
N ARG A 100 -1.62 -16.24 14.20
CA ARG A 100 -0.56 -15.92 13.24
C ARG A 100 -1.13 -15.29 11.98
N VAL A 101 -2.24 -15.83 11.47
CA VAL A 101 -2.92 -15.29 10.29
C VAL A 101 -3.41 -13.86 10.53
N GLU A 102 -3.92 -13.58 11.73
CA GLU A 102 -4.37 -12.24 12.13
C GLU A 102 -3.21 -11.26 12.30
N LEU A 103 -2.11 -11.67 12.94
CA LEU A 103 -0.90 -10.85 13.08
C LEU A 103 -0.27 -10.55 11.73
N GLN A 104 -0.24 -11.52 10.81
CA GLN A 104 0.24 -11.31 9.45
C GLN A 104 -0.63 -10.29 8.70
N LEU A 105 -1.96 -10.44 8.79
CA LEU A 105 -2.90 -9.48 8.20
C LEU A 105 -2.70 -8.07 8.78
N ALA A 106 -2.54 -7.96 10.10
CA ALA A 106 -2.28 -6.70 10.78
C ALA A 106 -0.99 -6.03 10.27
N LEU A 107 0.06 -6.83 10.10
CA LEU A 107 1.35 -6.36 9.60
C LEU A 107 1.25 -5.87 8.15
N ASP A 108 0.54 -6.61 7.29
CA ASP A 108 0.37 -6.26 5.88
C ASP A 108 -0.43 -4.96 5.70
N ILE A 109 -1.47 -4.76 6.50
CA ILE A 109 -2.23 -3.50 6.55
C ILE A 109 -1.31 -2.34 6.95
N THR A 110 -0.55 -2.51 8.02
CA THR A 110 0.34 -1.46 8.54
C THR A 110 1.39 -1.08 7.49
N LYS A 111 2.00 -2.07 6.83
CA LYS A 111 2.94 -1.85 5.71
C LYS A 111 2.30 -1.10 4.55
N HIS A 112 1.07 -1.44 4.18
CA HIS A 112 0.36 -0.74 3.11
C HIS A 112 0.13 0.73 3.44
N VAL A 113 -0.32 1.04 4.67
CA VAL A 113 -0.53 2.43 5.12
C VAL A 113 0.79 3.21 5.12
N ILE A 114 1.88 2.61 5.59
CA ILE A 114 3.22 3.22 5.56
C ILE A 114 3.64 3.53 4.12
N ALA A 115 3.52 2.56 3.22
CA ALA A 115 3.88 2.72 1.82
C ALA A 115 3.05 3.82 1.13
N SER A 116 1.73 3.86 1.37
CA SER A 116 0.85 4.91 0.84
C SER A 116 1.28 6.30 1.32
N LYS A 117 1.53 6.47 2.62
CA LYS A 117 1.96 7.76 3.18
C LYS A 117 3.32 8.21 2.63
N GLN A 118 4.27 7.29 2.45
CA GLN A 118 5.55 7.60 1.82
C GLN A 118 5.37 8.00 0.35
N ALA A 119 4.49 7.32 -0.38
CA ALA A 119 4.15 7.69 -1.75
C ALA A 119 3.50 9.09 -1.82
N ASP A 120 2.65 9.45 -0.87
CA ASP A 120 2.02 10.78 -0.84
C ASP A 120 3.05 11.89 -0.58
N VAL A 121 3.95 11.69 0.38
CA VAL A 121 5.04 12.64 0.67
C VAL A 121 5.94 12.83 -0.56
N THR A 122 6.41 11.73 -1.16
CA THR A 122 7.26 11.81 -2.36
C THR A 122 6.52 12.43 -3.54
N ALA A 123 5.23 12.17 -3.72
CA ALA A 123 4.43 12.79 -4.77
C ALA A 123 4.27 14.31 -4.59
N ILE A 124 4.17 14.78 -3.34
CA ILE A 124 4.15 16.21 -3.02
C ILE A 124 5.50 16.84 -3.36
N GLU A 125 6.61 16.25 -2.90
CA GLU A 125 7.97 16.74 -3.18
C GLU A 125 8.26 16.81 -4.68
N ILE A 126 7.91 15.76 -5.43
CA ILE A 126 8.06 15.74 -6.89
C ILE A 126 7.22 16.83 -7.55
N ARG A 127 6.00 17.09 -7.06
CA ARG A 127 5.11 18.14 -7.61
C ARG A 127 5.69 19.52 -7.35
N GLU A 128 6.29 19.74 -6.18
CA GLU A 128 6.94 21.01 -5.83
C GLU A 128 8.23 21.23 -6.63
N ALA A 129 9.07 20.20 -6.76
CA ALA A 129 10.27 20.24 -7.60
C ALA A 129 9.93 20.54 -9.07
N LYS A 130 8.92 19.88 -9.63
CA LYS A 130 8.45 20.17 -11.00
C LYS A 130 7.91 21.59 -11.13
N ARG A 131 7.25 22.12 -10.09
CA ARG A 131 6.74 23.49 -10.09
C ARG A 131 7.90 24.50 -10.08
N SER A 132 8.89 24.31 -9.22
CA SER A 132 10.06 25.21 -9.15
C SER A 132 10.88 25.17 -10.44
N GLU A 133 11.14 23.98 -10.99
CA GLU A 133 11.79 23.81 -12.30
C GLU A 133 11.03 24.53 -13.42
N ARG A 134 9.70 24.36 -13.47
CA ARG A 134 8.86 25.02 -14.47
C ARG A 134 8.96 26.55 -14.38
N VAL A 135 8.92 27.10 -13.16
CA VAL A 135 9.04 28.55 -12.94
C VAL A 135 10.42 29.05 -13.41
N ALA A 136 11.49 28.33 -13.07
CA ALA A 136 12.84 28.68 -13.52
C ALA A 136 12.99 28.66 -15.05
N LEU A 137 12.44 27.63 -15.72
CA LEU A 137 12.46 27.52 -17.17
C LEU A 137 11.65 28.63 -17.85
N LEU A 138 10.48 28.99 -17.32
CA LEU A 138 9.67 30.09 -17.84
C LEU A 138 10.38 31.43 -17.71
N SER A 139 11.04 31.68 -16.57
CA SER A 139 11.85 32.88 -16.36
C SER A 139 13.02 32.95 -17.35
N ALA A 140 13.77 31.85 -17.52
CA ALA A 140 14.86 31.80 -18.49
C ALA A 140 14.38 32.00 -19.94
N LEU A 141 13.20 31.49 -20.29
CA LEU A 141 12.61 31.67 -21.61
C LEU A 141 12.17 33.12 -21.83
N ALA A 142 11.57 33.76 -20.83
CA ALA A 142 11.22 35.19 -20.86
C ALA A 142 12.48 36.03 -21.07
N ASN A 143 13.52 35.84 -20.25
CA ASN A 143 14.78 36.57 -20.36
C ASN A 143 15.45 36.40 -21.74
N LYS A 144 15.39 35.19 -22.33
CA LYS A 144 15.92 34.96 -23.69
C LYS A 144 15.10 35.69 -24.76
N LYS A 145 13.79 35.75 -24.62
CA LYS A 145 12.92 36.51 -25.54
C LYS A 145 13.19 38.00 -25.40
N ASP A 146 13.34 38.50 -24.18
CA ASP A 146 13.65 39.91 -23.92
C ASP A 146 15.04 40.28 -24.48
N ALA A 147 16.05 39.44 -24.26
CA ALA A 147 17.38 39.64 -24.86
C ALA A 147 17.35 39.58 -26.39
N ALA A 148 16.51 38.71 -26.99
CA ALA A 148 16.35 38.67 -28.43
C ALA A 148 15.71 39.95 -28.97
N ILE A 149 14.70 40.50 -28.28
CA ILE A 149 14.09 41.80 -28.62
C ILE A 149 15.11 42.93 -28.46
N GLN A 150 15.91 42.93 -27.39
CA GLN A 150 16.94 43.94 -27.15
C GLN A 150 18.08 43.90 -28.18
N ASN A 151 18.35 42.74 -28.78
CA ASN A 151 19.35 42.59 -29.83
C ASN A 151 18.82 42.89 -31.25
N MET A 152 17.51 43.13 -31.44
CA MET A 152 16.94 43.58 -32.71
C MET A 152 17.23 45.07 -32.93
N SER A 153 17.37 45.50 -34.18
CA SER A 153 17.54 46.92 -34.52
C SER A 153 16.22 47.69 -34.34
N GLU A 154 16.29 49.02 -34.13
CA GLU A 154 15.10 49.88 -33.98
C GLU A 154 14.14 49.76 -35.18
N ASP A 155 14.67 49.63 -36.39
CA ASP A 155 13.86 49.47 -37.61
C ASP A 155 13.08 48.14 -37.64
N GLU A 156 13.69 47.04 -37.18
CA GLU A 156 13.03 45.74 -37.10
C GLU A 156 11.94 45.69 -36.01
N ILE A 157 12.17 46.38 -34.89
CA ILE A 157 11.19 46.50 -33.80
C ILE A 157 9.98 47.31 -34.29
N ASN A 158 10.21 48.45 -34.95
CA ASN A 158 9.14 49.28 -35.50
C ASN A 158 8.34 48.56 -36.60
N ALA A 159 9.00 47.79 -37.46
CA ALA A 159 8.32 46.99 -38.49
C ALA A 159 7.39 45.93 -37.89
N LYS A 160 7.78 45.30 -36.77
CA LYS A 160 6.93 44.35 -36.05
C LYS A 160 5.78 45.00 -35.30
N LEU A 161 5.98 46.20 -34.76
CA LEU A 161 4.92 47.00 -34.12
C LEU A 161 3.86 47.47 -35.12
N ALA A 162 4.25 47.81 -36.34
CA ALA A 162 3.33 48.23 -37.40
C ALA A 162 2.53 47.09 -38.04
N ALA A 163 2.97 45.84 -37.87
CA ALA A 163 2.31 44.64 -38.40
C ALA A 163 1.30 44.00 -37.42
N LEU A 164 1.18 44.53 -36.21
CA LEU A 164 0.17 44.19 -35.20
C LEU A 164 -1.06 45.08 -35.34
#